data_AF-A0A9D5J5U3-F1
#
_entry.id   AF-A0A9D5J5U3-F1
#
_cell.length_a   1.000
_cell.length_b   1.000
_cell.length_c   1.000
_cell.angle_alpha   90.00
_cell.angle_beta   90.00
_cell.angle_gamma   90.00
#
_symmetry.space_group_name_H-M   'P 1'
#
loop_
_entity.id
_entity.type
_entity.pdbx_description
1 polymer ?
#
loop_
_entity_poly.entity_id
_entity_poly.type
_entity_poly.pdbx_seq_one_letter_code
_entity_poly.pdbx_strand_id
1 'polypeptide(L)'
;MGVFDFPKTIRTSPVTADLENLIYPDKLLPGEKQTARQILHGSPNPQLILDELAGQMQDGHVKNAIGYLRTLKTRQQAGTFEAEYAHRVEADRERRQEILEQRKRLIVEPQTQFATNRDSARIKLTELRQTIWGKK
;
A
#
# COMPACT_ATOMS: atom_id res chain seq x y z
N MET A 1 28.39 35.45 14.15
CA MET A 1 27.59 35.50 12.92
C MET A 1 27.59 34.11 12.30
N GLY A 2 26.54 33.31 12.52
CA GLY A 2 26.44 31.95 12.00
C GLY A 2 25.80 31.97 10.62
N VAL A 3 26.53 31.51 9.61
CA VAL A 3 26.00 31.27 8.27
C VAL A 3 25.15 29.99 8.33
N PHE A 4 23.83 30.15 8.24
CA PHE A 4 22.92 29.02 8.06
C PHE A 4 23.07 28.52 6.62
N ASP A 5 23.75 27.40 6.47
CA ASP A 5 23.85 26.65 5.22
C ASP A 5 22.49 25.96 4.98
N PHE A 6 21.70 26.51 4.06
CA PHE A 6 20.41 25.95 3.69
C PHE A 6 20.65 24.71 2.80
N PRO A 7 20.11 23.53 3.14
CA PRO A 7 20.27 22.36 2.29
C PRO A 7 19.53 22.55 0.95
N LYS A 8 20.35 22.85 -0.06
CA LYS A 8 20.30 22.48 -1.47
C LYS A 8 19.02 21.74 -1.92
N THR A 9 18.19 22.48 -2.65
CA THR A 9 17.30 22.03 -3.75
C THR A 9 16.41 20.82 -3.46
N ILE A 10 15.12 21.09 -3.24
CA ILE A 10 14.05 20.14 -3.58
C ILE A 10 14.22 19.84 -5.07
N ARG A 11 14.79 18.68 -5.40
CA ARG A 11 14.76 18.15 -6.75
C ARG A 11 13.29 17.91 -7.07
N THR A 12 12.67 18.81 -7.81
CA THR A 12 11.44 18.52 -8.54
C THR A 12 11.80 17.47 -9.60
N SER A 13 11.75 16.21 -9.19
CA SER A 13 11.76 15.06 -10.09
C SER A 13 10.61 15.24 -11.09
N PRO A 14 10.80 14.87 -12.36
CA PRO A 14 9.84 15.16 -13.40
C PRO A 14 8.52 14.43 -13.08
N VAL A 15 7.42 15.18 -13.09
CA VAL A 15 6.01 14.78 -12.89
C VAL A 15 5.60 13.53 -13.69
N THR A 16 6.40 13.11 -14.67
CA THR A 16 6.22 11.91 -15.47
C THR A 16 6.50 10.61 -14.71
N ALA A 17 7.43 10.58 -13.75
CA ALA A 17 7.74 9.37 -12.98
C ALA A 17 6.61 8.99 -11.99
N ASP A 18 5.86 9.98 -11.50
CA ASP A 18 4.78 9.76 -10.54
C ASP A 18 3.58 9.02 -11.15
N LEU A 19 3.36 9.12 -12.46
CA LEU A 19 2.21 8.49 -13.12
C LEU A 19 2.31 6.95 -13.22
N GLU A 20 3.54 6.40 -13.18
CA GLU A 20 3.78 4.95 -13.22
C GLU A 20 3.58 4.28 -11.87
N ASN A 21 3.80 5.03 -10.79
CA ASN A 21 3.65 4.53 -9.43
C ASN A 21 2.27 4.83 -8.82
N LEU A 22 1.31 5.24 -9.66
CA LEU A 22 -0.06 5.51 -9.22
C LEU A 22 -0.78 4.22 -8.82
N ILE A 23 -1.51 4.32 -7.72
CA ILE A 23 -2.36 3.26 -7.21
C ILE A 23 -3.75 3.48 -7.80
N TYR A 24 -4.12 2.63 -8.75
CA TYR A 24 -5.42 2.69 -9.43
C TYR A 24 -6.48 1.91 -8.65
N PRO A 25 -7.74 2.40 -8.60
CA PRO A 25 -8.86 1.65 -8.06
C PRO A 25 -8.99 0.25 -8.68
N ASP A 26 -9.24 -0.77 -7.86
CA ASP A 26 -9.39 -2.17 -8.30
C ASP A 26 -10.56 -2.37 -9.27
N LYS A 27 -11.60 -1.53 -9.14
CA LYS A 27 -12.79 -1.57 -9.99
C LYS A 27 -12.59 -0.98 -11.39
N LEU A 28 -11.45 -0.33 -11.67
CA LEU A 28 -11.14 0.17 -13.02
C LEU A 28 -10.68 -0.97 -13.92
N LEU A 29 -11.27 -1.06 -15.12
CA LEU A 29 -10.84 -1.98 -16.16
C LEU A 29 -9.47 -1.59 -16.73
N PRO A 30 -8.69 -2.51 -17.31
CA PRO A 30 -7.37 -2.19 -17.88
C PRO A 30 -7.38 -1.04 -18.90
N GLY A 31 -8.39 -1.02 -19.80
CA GLY A 31 -8.55 0.09 -20.77
C GLY A 31 -8.91 1.42 -20.11
N GLU A 32 -9.66 1.38 -19.01
CA GLU A 32 -9.97 2.57 -18.21
C GLU A 32 -8.75 3.08 -17.46
N LYS A 33 -7.89 2.21 -16.93
CA LYS A 33 -6.61 2.61 -16.31
C LYS A 33 -5.72 3.36 -17.30
N GLN A 34 -5.62 2.87 -18.54
CA GLN A 34 -4.87 3.56 -19.59
C GLN A 34 -5.46 4.94 -19.90
N THR A 35 -6.77 5.02 -20.01
CA THR A 35 -7.49 6.29 -20.25
C THR A 35 -7.31 7.25 -19.07
N ALA A 36 -7.38 6.74 -17.84
CA ALA A 36 -7.17 7.50 -16.61
C ALA A 36 -5.76 8.09 -16.55
N ARG A 37 -4.74 7.32 -16.95
CA ARG A 37 -3.35 7.79 -17.04
C ARG A 37 -3.21 8.97 -18.00
N GLN A 38 -3.87 8.90 -19.17
CA GLN A 38 -3.89 10.01 -20.13
C GLN A 38 -4.61 11.24 -19.56
N ILE A 39 -5.74 11.03 -18.89
CA ILE A 39 -6.49 12.11 -18.25
C ILE A 39 -5.64 12.76 -17.16
N LEU A 40 -5.01 12.00 -16.28
CA LEU A 40 -4.26 12.52 -15.14
C LEU A 40 -2.93 13.19 -15.50
N HIS A 41 -2.50 13.11 -16.77
CA HIS A 41 -1.29 13.78 -17.23
C HIS A 41 -1.36 15.31 -16.97
N GLY A 42 -0.34 15.83 -16.29
CA GLY A 42 -0.24 17.24 -15.90
C GLY A 42 -1.14 17.66 -14.73
N SER A 43 -1.75 16.71 -14.01
CA SER A 43 -2.41 17.00 -12.74
C SER A 43 -1.36 17.28 -11.66
N PRO A 44 -1.55 18.30 -10.79
CA PRO A 44 -0.64 18.59 -9.69
C PRO A 44 -0.64 17.52 -8.59
N ASN A 45 -1.77 16.84 -8.37
CA ASN A 45 -1.85 15.72 -7.44
C ASN A 45 -2.77 14.63 -8.03
N PRO A 46 -2.22 13.75 -8.88
CA PRO A 46 -2.99 12.73 -9.57
C PRO A 46 -3.46 11.60 -8.65
N GLN A 47 -2.70 11.28 -7.60
CA GLN A 47 -3.08 10.22 -6.66
C GLN A 47 -4.30 10.62 -5.83
N LEU A 48 -4.36 11.86 -5.34
CA LEU A 48 -5.50 12.38 -4.60
C LEU A 48 -6.82 12.30 -5.39
N ILE A 49 -6.76 12.54 -6.71
CA ILE A 49 -7.92 12.37 -7.60
C ILE A 49 -8.33 10.89 -7.72
N LEU A 50 -7.36 9.98 -7.85
CA LEU A 50 -7.63 8.55 -7.94
C LEU A 50 -8.25 8.00 -6.65
N ASP A 51 -7.82 8.52 -5.51
CA ASP A 51 -8.33 8.12 -4.20
C ASP A 51 -9.75 8.62 -3.99
N GLU A 52 -10.04 9.86 -4.39
CA GLU A 52 -11.40 10.40 -4.41
C GLU A 52 -12.31 9.54 -5.30
N LEU A 53 -11.86 9.23 -6.52
CA LEU A 53 -12.60 8.34 -7.42
C LEU A 53 -12.82 6.97 -6.78
N ALA A 54 -11.80 6.38 -6.15
CA ALA A 54 -11.90 5.08 -5.51
C ALA A 54 -12.97 5.07 -4.42
N GLY A 55 -13.01 6.09 -3.57
CA GLY A 55 -14.01 6.22 -2.51
C GLY A 55 -15.43 6.37 -3.06
N GLN A 56 -15.60 7.24 -4.05
CA GLN A 56 -16.89 7.44 -4.72
C GLN A 56 -17.39 6.17 -5.44
N MET A 57 -16.46 5.36 -5.98
CA MET A 57 -16.76 4.05 -6.57
C MET A 57 -17.09 2.98 -5.51
N GLN A 58 -16.54 3.08 -4.29
CA GLN A 58 -16.87 2.19 -3.18
C GLN A 58 -18.30 2.42 -2.68
N ASP A 59 -18.70 3.68 -2.54
CA ASP A 59 -20.05 4.06 -2.09
C ASP A 59 -21.12 3.94 -3.19
N GLY A 60 -20.73 3.58 -4.42
CA GLY A 60 -21.65 3.28 -5.52
C GLY A 60 -22.22 4.50 -6.25
N HIS A 61 -21.68 5.69 -5.98
CA HIS A 61 -22.12 6.95 -6.61
C HIS A 61 -21.62 7.10 -8.05
N VAL A 62 -20.61 6.33 -8.46
CA VAL A 62 -19.97 6.46 -9.78
C VAL A 62 -20.51 5.41 -10.76
N LYS A 63 -21.31 5.86 -11.73
CA LYS A 63 -21.77 5.04 -12.87
C LYS A 63 -20.76 4.99 -14.02
N ASN A 64 -19.98 6.06 -14.21
CA ASN A 64 -18.97 6.17 -15.25
C ASN A 64 -17.69 6.78 -14.66
N ALA A 65 -16.70 5.93 -14.40
CA ALA A 65 -15.47 6.32 -13.72
C ALA A 65 -14.64 7.32 -14.53
N ILE A 66 -14.53 7.13 -15.84
CA ILE A 66 -13.75 8.00 -16.73
C ILE A 66 -14.37 9.40 -16.85
N GLY A 67 -15.70 9.47 -16.98
CA GLY A 67 -16.42 10.75 -17.01
C GLY A 67 -16.27 11.52 -15.70
N TYR A 68 -16.37 10.81 -14.57
CA TYR A 68 -16.16 11.39 -13.25
C TYR A 68 -14.73 11.89 -13.07
N LEU A 69 -13.73 11.10 -13.47
CA LEU A 69 -12.32 11.46 -13.40
C LEU A 69 -11.99 12.74 -14.18
N ARG A 70 -12.56 12.92 -15.38
CA ARG A 70 -12.40 14.20 -16.13
C ARG A 70 -12.95 15.37 -15.33
N THR A 71 -14.11 15.20 -14.70
CA THR A 71 -14.73 16.25 -13.88
C THR A 71 -13.87 16.61 -12.69
N LEU A 72 -13.32 15.62 -11.99
CA LEU A 72 -12.39 15.85 -10.87
C LEU A 72 -11.14 16.60 -11.32
N LYS A 73 -10.54 16.20 -12.46
CA LYS A 73 -9.39 16.92 -13.03
C LYS A 73 -9.72 18.38 -13.31
N THR A 74 -10.85 18.65 -13.97
CA THR A 74 -11.27 20.03 -14.27
C THR A 74 -11.45 20.86 -13.00
N ARG A 75 -12.05 20.29 -11.95
CA ARG A 75 -12.17 20.96 -10.64
C ARG A 75 -10.80 21.25 -10.03
N GLN A 76 -9.85 20.32 -10.13
CA GLN A 76 -8.51 20.52 -9.58
C GLN A 76 -7.75 21.61 -10.32
N GLN A 77 -7.89 21.67 -11.65
CA GLN A 77 -7.33 22.75 -12.46
C GLN A 77 -7.98 24.11 -12.18
N ALA A 78 -9.27 24.11 -11.84
CA ALA A 78 -10.00 25.31 -11.44
C ALA A 78 -9.75 25.72 -9.97
N GLY A 79 -9.04 24.90 -9.18
CA GLY A 79 -8.82 25.14 -7.75
C GLY A 79 -10.06 24.94 -6.88
N THR A 80 -11.12 24.30 -7.41
CA THR A 80 -12.38 24.02 -6.71
C THR A 80 -12.53 22.55 -6.31
N PHE A 81 -11.43 21.79 -6.38
CA PHE A 81 -11.42 20.40 -5.99
C PHE A 81 -11.31 20.26 -4.48
N GLU A 82 -12.31 19.62 -3.89
CA GLU A 82 -12.33 19.21 -2.49
C GLU A 82 -12.34 17.68 -2.45
N ALA A 83 -11.43 17.11 -1.66
CA ALA A 83 -11.30 15.67 -1.49
C ALA A 83 -12.09 15.23 -0.26
N GLU A 84 -13.24 14.62 -0.49
CA GLU A 84 -14.14 14.17 0.58
C GLU A 84 -13.79 12.74 1.04
N TYR A 85 -13.39 11.87 0.11
CA TYR A 85 -13.17 10.45 0.36
C TYR A 85 -11.71 10.04 0.27
N ALA A 86 -10.88 10.82 -0.41
CA ALA A 86 -9.48 10.47 -0.63
C ALA A 86 -8.72 10.16 0.68
N HIS A 87 -9.00 10.90 1.76
CA HIS A 87 -8.37 10.68 3.07
C HIS A 87 -8.68 9.30 3.66
N ARG A 88 -9.90 8.79 3.46
CA ARG A 88 -10.31 7.45 3.92
C ARG A 88 -9.60 6.37 3.12
N VAL A 89 -9.48 6.57 1.81
CA VAL A 89 -8.82 5.63 0.92
C VAL A 89 -7.32 5.57 1.21
N GLU A 90 -6.66 6.70 1.48
CA GLU A 90 -5.27 6.74 1.91
C GLU A 90 -5.06 5.94 3.21
N ALA A 91 -5.86 6.23 4.24
CA ALA A 91 -5.77 5.52 5.52
C ALA A 91 -6.00 4.00 5.37
N ASP A 92 -6.93 3.60 4.49
CA ASP A 92 -7.15 2.19 4.18
C ASP A 92 -5.96 1.54 3.48
N ARG A 93 -5.24 2.28 2.62
CA ARG A 93 -4.00 1.78 2.00
C ARG A 93 -2.90 1.59 3.03
N GLU A 94 -2.65 2.59 3.86
CA GLU A 94 -1.64 2.52 4.92
C GLU A 94 -1.92 1.31 5.83
N ARG A 95 -3.17 1.16 6.29
CA ARG A 95 -3.58 0.01 7.10
C ARG A 95 -3.31 -1.33 6.40
N ARG A 96 -3.61 -1.44 5.10
CA ARG A 96 -3.34 -2.67 4.34
C ARG A 96 -1.84 -2.96 4.25
N GLN A 97 -1.02 -1.94 4.05
CA GLN A 97 0.43 -2.09 4.01
C GLN A 97 0.97 -2.54 5.38
N GLU A 98 0.51 -1.94 6.47
CA GLU A 98 0.89 -2.33 7.83
C GLU A 98 0.56 -3.80 8.12
N ILE A 99 -0.65 -4.25 7.77
CA ILE A 99 -1.06 -5.65 7.95
C ILE A 99 -0.17 -6.60 7.13
N LEU A 100 0.16 -6.23 5.89
CA LEU A 100 1.03 -7.05 5.04
C LEU A 100 2.46 -7.11 5.60
N GLU A 101 3.00 -6.00 6.08
CA GLU A 101 4.31 -5.95 6.73
C GLU A 101 4.33 -6.76 8.03
N GLN A 102 3.28 -6.66 8.85
CA GLN A 102 3.14 -7.49 10.05
C GLN A 102 3.10 -8.98 9.70
N ARG A 103 2.35 -9.37 8.66
CA ARG A 103 2.33 -10.76 8.18
C ARG A 103 3.70 -11.22 7.70
N LYS A 104 4.43 -10.40 6.94
CA LYS A 104 5.80 -10.73 6.51
C LYS A 104 6.72 -10.93 7.71
N ARG A 105 6.65 -10.07 8.73
CA ARG A 105 7.45 -10.21 9.97
C ARG A 105 7.18 -11.54 10.67
N LEU A 106 5.92 -11.94 10.80
CA LEU A 106 5.54 -13.22 11.40
C LEU A 106 5.98 -14.45 10.58
N ILE A 107 6.21 -14.29 9.28
CA ILE A 107 6.71 -15.36 8.39
C ILE A 107 8.25 -15.40 8.40
N VAL A 108 8.92 -14.25 8.54
CA VAL A 108 10.38 -14.09 8.50
C VAL A 108 11.03 -14.29 9.87
N GLU A 109 10.38 -13.94 10.98
CA GLU A 109 10.76 -14.46 12.29
C GLU A 109 10.52 -15.97 12.27
N PRO A 110 11.57 -16.79 12.19
CA PRO A 110 11.34 -18.21 12.15
C PRO A 110 10.79 -18.59 13.51
N GLN A 111 9.94 -19.61 13.49
CA GLN A 111 9.59 -20.45 14.63
C GLN A 111 10.82 -21.16 15.24
N THR A 112 11.98 -20.49 15.33
CA THR A 112 13.25 -20.99 15.85
C THR A 112 13.08 -21.51 17.28
N GLN A 113 12.22 -20.86 18.07
CA GLN A 113 11.92 -21.29 19.44
C GLN A 113 11.02 -22.54 19.48
N PHE A 114 10.06 -22.67 18.56
CA PHE A 114 9.17 -23.85 18.51
C PHE A 114 9.83 -25.07 17.85
N ALA A 115 10.68 -24.85 16.84
CA ALA A 115 11.46 -25.91 16.19
C ALA A 115 12.45 -26.54 17.20
N THR A 116 13.24 -25.71 17.89
CA THR A 116 14.16 -26.17 18.95
C THR A 116 13.43 -26.89 20.09
N ASN A 117 12.24 -26.45 20.50
CA ASN A 117 11.44 -27.11 21.54
C ASN A 117 10.89 -28.48 21.06
N ARG A 118 10.46 -28.60 19.80
CA ARG A 118 9.94 -29.87 19.25
C ARG A 118 11.04 -30.92 19.08
N ASP A 119 12.21 -30.50 18.63
CA ASP A 119 13.35 -31.39 18.46
C ASP A 119 13.94 -31.81 19.81
N SER A 120 14.06 -30.88 20.76
CA SER A 120 14.47 -31.22 22.13
C SER A 120 13.44 -32.07 22.87
N ALA A 121 12.14 -31.86 22.66
CA ALA A 121 11.09 -32.71 23.21
C ALA A 121 11.17 -34.14 22.64
N ARG A 122 11.46 -34.28 21.34
CA ARG A 122 11.68 -35.58 20.70
C ARG A 122 12.89 -36.30 21.26
N ILE A 123 14.04 -35.61 21.36
CA ILE A 123 15.28 -36.16 21.92
C ILE A 123 15.04 -36.68 23.35
N LYS A 124 14.42 -35.86 24.21
CA LYS A 124 14.07 -36.26 25.59
C LYS A 124 13.17 -37.49 25.65
N LEU A 125 12.22 -37.62 24.72
CA LEU A 125 11.31 -38.78 24.67
C LEU A 125 12.05 -40.07 24.26
N THR A 126 13.00 -39.97 23.34
CA THR A 126 13.90 -41.08 22.97
C THR A 126 14.81 -41.50 24.12
N GLU A 127 15.41 -40.55 24.84
CA GLU A 127 16.25 -40.83 26.01
C GLU A 127 15.44 -41.50 27.14
N LEU A 128 14.23 -41.01 27.41
CA LEU A 128 13.33 -41.61 28.39
C LEU A 128 12.96 -43.05 28.03
N ARG A 129 12.65 -43.31 26.74
CA ARG A 129 12.36 -44.66 26.24
C ARG A 129 13.54 -45.61 26.40
N GLN A 130 14.76 -45.15 26.10
CA GLN A 130 15.98 -45.95 26.27
C GLN A 130 16.26 -46.25 27.74
N THR A 131 15.98 -45.31 28.63
CA THR A 131 16.19 -45.49 30.08
C THR A 131 15.22 -46.52 30.67
N ILE A 132 13.96 -46.53 30.21
CA ILE A 132 12.91 -47.42 30.75
C ILE A 132 13.01 -48.84 30.14
N TRP A 133 13.33 -48.96 28.85
CA TRP A 133 13.33 -50.25 28.13
C TRP A 133 14.72 -50.77 27.70
N GLY A 134 15.80 -50.02 27.93
CA GLY A 134 17.16 -50.38 27.51
C GLY A 134 18.01 -51.08 28.58
N LYS A 135 17.49 -51.32 29.79
CA LYS A 135 18.19 -52.18 30.77
C LYS A 135 17.95 -53.64 30.44
N LYS A 136 18.96 -54.26 29.84
CA LYS A 136 19.15 -55.72 29.80
C LYS A 136 20.30 -56.08 30.74
#